data_AF-A0A1X7TKL8-F1
#
_entry.id   AF-A0A1X7TKL8-F1
#
_cell.length_a   1.000
_cell.length_b   1.000
_cell.length_c   1.000
_cell.angle_alpha   90.00
_cell.angle_beta   90.00
_cell.angle_gamma   90.00
#
_symmetry.space_group_name_H-M   'P 1'
#
loop_
_entity.id
_entity.type
_entity.pdbx_description
1 polymer ?
#
loop_
_entity_poly.entity_id
_entity_poly.type
_entity_poly.pdbx_seq_one_letter_code
_entity_poly.pdbx_strand_id
1 'polypeptide(L)'
;MEGNFTFTGEFSGPAVAAVLTVEMILALIANGVVLSITLYQWKFLKQSSTIFFTSLILAHLVLNLLYLPFTIIALAAGEWIFGSTDEEKTATYTFTAFVYSYTVPVIFFDTSCYFI
;
A
#
# COMPACT_ATOMS: atom_id res chain seq x y z
N MET A 1 -9.06 35.20 -18.08
CA MET A 1 -7.95 34.23 -18.12
C MET A 1 -8.57 32.85 -18.05
N GLU A 2 -8.73 32.21 -19.20
CA GLU A 2 -9.18 30.82 -19.29
C GLU A 2 -7.96 29.95 -18.99
N GLY A 3 -7.99 29.26 -17.85
CA GLY A 3 -6.94 28.33 -17.48
C GLY A 3 -6.96 27.14 -18.43
N ASN A 4 -6.04 27.15 -19.40
CA ASN A 4 -5.82 26.03 -20.30
C ASN A 4 -5.04 24.95 -19.54
N PHE A 5 -5.75 24.19 -18.69
CA PHE A 5 -5.20 23.01 -18.02
C PHE A 5 -5.29 21.80 -18.96
N THR A 6 -4.71 21.91 -20.16
CA THR A 6 -4.45 20.71 -20.97
C THR A 6 -3.17 20.09 -20.44
N PHE A 7 -3.29 19.27 -19.40
CA PHE A 7 -2.24 18.35 -19.02
C PHE A 7 -2.15 17.29 -20.13
N THR A 8 -1.27 17.52 -21.11
CA THR A 8 -1.02 16.65 -22.27
C THR A 8 -0.15 15.43 -21.93
N GLY A 9 -0.04 15.09 -20.65
CA GLY A 9 0.54 13.81 -20.27
C GLY A 9 -0.51 12.73 -20.47
N GLU A 10 -0.42 11.96 -21.56
CA GLU A 10 -1.04 10.63 -21.60
C GLU A 10 -0.49 9.85 -20.41
N PHE A 11 -1.24 9.86 -19.30
CA PHE A 11 -0.88 9.15 -18.09
C PHE A 11 -1.03 7.66 -18.39
N SER A 12 0.06 7.06 -18.84
CA SER A 12 0.10 5.67 -19.23
C SER A 12 -0.08 4.81 -17.99
N GLY A 13 -1.32 4.36 -17.72
CA GLY A 13 -1.65 3.42 -16.64
C GLY A 13 -0.65 2.26 -16.54
N PRO A 14 -0.22 1.64 -17.66
CA PRO A 14 0.82 0.62 -17.65
C PRO A 14 2.20 1.10 -17.16
N ALA A 15 2.61 2.33 -17.46
CA ALA A 15 3.88 2.89 -16.99
C ALA A 15 3.85 3.11 -15.48
N VAL A 16 2.73 3.59 -14.95
CA VAL A 16 2.52 3.82 -13.51
C VAL A 16 2.47 2.47 -12.79
N ALA A 17 1.76 1.49 -13.35
CA ALA A 17 1.74 0.12 -12.86
C ALA A 17 3.16 -0.48 -12.77
N ALA A 18 4.02 -0.22 -13.76
CA ALA A 18 5.41 -0.70 -13.75
C ALA A 18 6.24 -0.05 -12.62
N VAL A 19 6.14 1.28 -12.44
CA VAL A 19 6.83 1.98 -11.35
C VAL A 19 6.35 1.47 -9.98
N LEU A 20 5.03 1.35 -9.79
CA LEU A 20 4.44 0.83 -8.56
C LEU A 20 4.85 -0.62 -8.29
N THR A 21 5.04 -1.44 -9.33
CA THR A 21 5.53 -2.83 -9.17
C THR A 21 6.96 -2.85 -8.64
N VAL A 22 7.85 -2.00 -9.17
CA VAL A 22 9.23 -1.88 -8.69
C VAL A 22 9.26 -1.41 -7.23
N GLU A 23 8.46 -0.39 -6.92
CA GLU A 23 8.31 0.11 -5.55
C GLU A 23 7.79 -0.99 -4.61
N MET A 24 6.77 -1.75 -5.02
CA MET A 24 6.23 -2.85 -4.25
C MET A 24 7.28 -3.91 -3.90
N ILE A 25 8.11 -4.31 -4.87
CA ILE A 25 9.17 -5.31 -4.64
C ILE A 25 10.21 -4.78 -3.64
N LEU A 26 10.67 -3.54 -3.82
CA LEU A 26 11.64 -2.92 -2.93
C LEU A 26 11.08 -2.77 -1.50
N ALA A 27 9.84 -2.32 -1.39
CA ALA A 27 9.15 -2.15 -0.11
C ALA A 27 8.92 -3.50 0.59
N LEU A 28 8.54 -4.56 -0.14
CA LEU A 28 8.38 -5.90 0.43
C LEU A 28 9.71 -6.45 0.96
N ILE A 29 10.80 -6.28 0.23
CA ILE A 29 12.13 -6.74 0.67
C ILE A 29 12.56 -5.97 1.91
N ALA A 30 12.53 -4.64 1.87
CA ALA A 30 12.97 -3.81 2.99
C ALA A 30 12.15 -4.07 4.26
N ASN A 31 10.81 -4.00 4.16
CA ASN A 31 9.91 -4.20 5.29
C ASN A 31 9.89 -5.67 5.76
N GLY A 32 9.96 -6.63 4.84
CA GLY A 32 9.98 -8.05 5.15
C GLY A 32 11.24 -8.49 5.89
N VAL A 33 12.42 -7.99 5.50
CA VAL A 33 13.68 -8.28 6.20
C VAL A 33 13.66 -7.68 7.60
N VAL A 34 13.27 -6.42 7.74
CA VAL A 34 13.23 -5.74 9.05
C VAL A 34 12.22 -6.41 9.98
N LEU A 35 11.04 -6.80 9.48
CA LEU A 35 10.06 -7.57 10.25
C LEU A 35 10.63 -8.92 10.69
N SER A 36 11.28 -9.65 9.78
CA SER A 36 11.84 -10.97 10.07
C SER A 36 12.88 -10.91 11.18
N ILE A 37 13.78 -9.90 11.15
CA ILE A 37 14.78 -9.67 12.20
C ILE A 37 14.10 -9.31 13.53
N THR A 38 13.09 -8.44 13.49
CA THR A 38 12.35 -7.99 14.69
C THR A 38 11.60 -9.14 15.36
N LEU A 39 10.93 -9.98 14.58
CA LEU A 39 10.24 -11.18 15.08
C LEU A 39 11.22 -12.25 15.58
N TYR A 40 12.36 -12.42 14.90
CA TYR A 40 13.40 -13.36 15.33
C TYR A 40 13.97 -12.98 16.70
N GLN A 41 14.12 -11.69 16.98
CA GLN A 41 14.58 -11.21 18.27
C GLN A 41 13.42 -10.93 19.24
N TRP A 42 12.56 -11.93 19.49
CA TRP A 42 11.36 -11.94 20.36
C TRP A 42 11.44 -11.08 21.65
N LYS A 43 12.64 -10.88 22.19
CA LYS A 43 12.94 -10.00 23.33
C LYS A 43 12.62 -8.51 23.08
N PHE A 44 12.68 -8.01 21.84
CA PHE A 44 12.37 -6.62 21.48
C PHE A 44 10.87 -6.33 21.41
N LEU A 45 10.01 -7.35 21.19
CA LEU A 45 8.55 -7.19 21.16
C LEU A 45 7.93 -6.75 22.50
N LYS A 46 8.71 -6.74 23.59
CA LYS A 46 8.28 -6.22 24.91
C LYS A 46 8.46 -4.72 25.07
N GLN A 47 9.21 -4.06 24.19
CA GLN A 47 9.46 -2.62 24.28
C GLN A 47 8.39 -1.86 23.49
N SER A 48 7.79 -0.84 24.11
CA SER A 48 6.70 -0.06 23.50
C SER A 48 7.09 0.51 22.13
N SER A 49 8.32 1.01 21.98
CA SER A 49 8.85 1.52 20.70
C SER A 49 8.94 0.46 19.61
N THR A 50 9.25 -0.79 19.96
CA THR A 50 9.28 -1.89 19.00
C THR A 50 7.87 -2.28 18.57
N ILE A 51 6.87 -2.20 19.45
CA ILE A 51 5.47 -2.48 19.09
C ILE A 51 4.99 -1.51 18.01
N PHE A 52 5.23 -0.21 18.19
CA PHE A 52 4.90 0.81 17.17
C PHE A 52 5.70 0.63 15.87
N PHE A 53 6.98 0.27 15.96
CA PHE A 53 7.79 -0.02 14.78
C PHE A 53 7.27 -1.25 14.01
N THR A 54 6.87 -2.29 14.73
CA THR A 54 6.35 -3.52 14.12
C THR A 54 4.95 -3.29 13.53
N SER A 55 4.09 -2.48 14.17
CA SER A 55 2.78 -2.09 13.61
C SER A 55 2.93 -1.25 12.34
N LEU A 56 3.87 -0.31 12.32
CA LEU A 56 4.20 0.47 11.14
C LEU A 56 4.65 -0.41 9.98
N ILE A 57 5.58 -1.35 10.22
CA ILE A 57 6.07 -2.28 9.19
C ILE A 57 4.94 -3.20 8.71
N LEU A 58 4.12 -3.71 9.64
CA LEU A 58 2.99 -4.56 9.30
C LEU A 58 1.95 -3.81 8.45
N ALA A 59 1.66 -2.54 8.77
CA ALA A 59 0.79 -1.69 7.97
C ALA A 59 1.34 -1.48 6.55
N HIS A 60 2.65 -1.19 6.42
CA HIS A 60 3.29 -1.10 5.10
C HIS A 60 3.19 -2.42 4.32
N LEU A 61 3.36 -3.58 4.97
CA LEU A 61 3.21 -4.88 4.32
C LEU A 61 1.76 -5.15 3.89
N VAL A 62 0.78 -4.81 4.72
CA VAL A 62 -0.66 -4.93 4.39
C VAL A 62 -1.00 -4.09 3.16
N LEU A 63 -0.54 -2.84 3.10
CA LEU A 63 -0.73 -1.97 1.93
C LEU A 63 -0.07 -2.58 0.68
N ASN A 64 1.17 -3.04 0.81
CA ASN A 64 1.92 -3.60 -0.32
C ASN A 64 1.34 -4.92 -0.83
N LEU A 65 0.70 -5.70 0.02
CA LEU A 65 0.19 -7.03 -0.35
C LEU A 65 -1.29 -7.02 -0.75
N LEU A 66 -2.12 -6.19 -0.08
CA LEU A 66 -3.58 -6.21 -0.26
C LEU A 66 -4.11 -5.02 -1.05
N TYR A 67 -3.34 -3.94 -1.23
CA TYR A 67 -3.77 -2.78 -2.01
C TYR A 67 -3.02 -2.69 -3.35
N LEU A 68 -1.68 -2.64 -3.31
CA LEU A 68 -0.88 -2.40 -4.52
C LEU A 68 -1.10 -3.41 -5.65
N PRO A 69 -1.18 -4.74 -5.43
CA PRO A 69 -1.34 -5.70 -6.53
C PRO A 69 -2.67 -5.53 -7.26
N PHE A 70 -3.74 -5.29 -6.50
CA PHE A 70 -5.07 -5.05 -7.06
C PHE A 70 -5.10 -3.77 -7.88
N THR A 71 -4.50 -2.69 -7.37
CA THR A 71 -4.41 -1.42 -8.09
C THR A 71 -3.51 -1.51 -9.33
N ILE A 72 -2.35 -2.18 -9.25
CA ILE A 72 -1.44 -2.38 -10.39
C ILE A 72 -2.14 -3.14 -11.51
N ILE A 73 -2.83 -4.24 -11.18
CA ILE A 73 -3.56 -5.05 -12.16
C ILE A 73 -4.72 -4.24 -12.76
N ALA A 74 -5.46 -3.48 -11.95
CA ALA A 74 -6.55 -2.63 -12.45
C ALA A 74 -6.04 -1.50 -13.35
N LEU A 75 -4.90 -0.88 -13.01
CA LEU A 75 -4.25 0.14 -13.84
C LEU A 75 -3.72 -0.43 -15.16
N ALA A 76 -3.17 -1.65 -15.13
CA ALA A 76 -2.68 -2.34 -16.32
C ALA A 76 -3.84 -2.82 -17.23
N ALA A 77 -4.94 -3.28 -16.64
CA ALA A 77 -6.15 -3.67 -17.37
C ALA A 77 -6.98 -2.46 -17.84
N GLY A 78 -6.80 -1.30 -17.24
CA GLY A 78 -7.61 -0.10 -17.47
C GLY A 78 -9.00 -0.17 -16.81
N GLU A 79 -9.34 -1.27 -16.14
CA GLU A 79 -10.60 -1.49 -15.46
C GLU A 79 -10.43 -2.41 -14.24
N TRP A 80 -11.43 -2.43 -13.36
CA TRP A 80 -11.45 -3.34 -12.22
C TRP A 80 -11.96 -4.73 -12.64
N ILE A 81 -11.03 -5.68 -12.76
CA ILE A 81 -11.31 -7.04 -13.26
C ILE A 81 -11.56 -8.09 -12.16
N PHE A 82 -11.46 -7.70 -10.88
CA PHE A 82 -11.61 -8.64 -9.77
C PHE A 82 -13.09 -8.86 -9.43
N GLY A 83 -13.60 -10.07 -9.64
CA GLY A 83 -15.00 -10.41 -9.45
C GLY A 83 -15.71 -10.68 -10.79
N SER A 84 -16.59 -11.68 -10.78
CA SER A 84 -17.33 -12.12 -11.97
C SER A 84 -18.66 -11.38 -12.15
N THR A 85 -19.26 -10.92 -11.05
CA THR A 85 -20.49 -10.13 -11.03
C THR A 85 -20.22 -8.69 -10.59
N ASP A 86 -21.15 -7.77 -10.86
CA ASP A 86 -21.05 -6.37 -10.41
C ASP A 86 -20.99 -6.24 -8.88
N GLU A 87 -21.69 -7.14 -8.18
CA GLU A 87 -21.65 -7.20 -6.72
C GLU A 87 -20.26 -7.62 -6.21
N GLU A 88 -19.65 -8.64 -6.82
CA GLU A 88 -18.30 -9.10 -6.46
C GLU A 88 -17.23 -8.04 -6.79
N LYS A 89 -17.36 -7.37 -7.93
CA LYS A 89 -16.48 -6.25 -8.31
C LYS A 89 -16.58 -5.10 -7.32
N THR A 90 -17.81 -4.73 -6.96
CA THR A 90 -18.04 -3.67 -5.96
C THR A 90 -17.50 -4.07 -4.59
N ALA A 91 -17.69 -5.32 -4.17
CA ALA A 91 -17.20 -5.81 -2.89
C ALA A 91 -15.67 -5.81 -2.81
N THR A 92 -14.98 -6.33 -3.83
CA THR A 92 -13.51 -6.36 -3.87
C THR A 92 -12.90 -4.96 -3.97
N TYR A 93 -13.51 -4.07 -4.75
CA TYR A 93 -13.12 -2.66 -4.82
C TYR A 93 -13.30 -1.97 -3.45
N THR A 94 -14.46 -2.16 -2.82
CA THR A 94 -14.77 -1.58 -1.50
C THR A 94 -13.83 -2.12 -0.42
N PHE A 95 -13.52 -3.41 -0.44
CA PHE A 95 -12.52 -4.01 0.45
C PHE A 95 -11.14 -3.39 0.26
N THR A 96 -10.69 -3.22 -0.99
CA THR A 96 -9.40 -2.62 -1.30
C THR A 96 -9.34 -1.14 -0.84
N ALA A 97 -10.42 -0.39 -1.07
CA ALA A 97 -10.56 0.98 -0.58
C ALA A 97 -10.57 1.05 0.94
N PHE A 98 -11.25 0.12 1.61
CA PHE A 98 -11.26 0.00 3.07
C PHE A 98 -9.84 -0.26 3.59
N VAL A 99 -9.10 -1.22 3.03
CA VAL A 99 -7.71 -1.50 3.41
C VAL A 99 -6.87 -0.22 3.31
N TYR A 100 -6.93 0.51 2.19
CA TYR A 100 -6.22 1.77 2.04
C TYR A 100 -6.61 2.79 3.13
N SER A 101 -7.91 2.96 3.35
CA SER A 101 -8.48 3.93 4.30
C SER A 101 -8.05 3.70 5.74
N TYR A 102 -7.87 2.44 6.15
CA TYR A 102 -7.41 2.08 7.50
C TYR A 102 -5.90 2.13 7.63
N THR A 103 -5.18 1.74 6.57
CA THR A 103 -3.72 1.59 6.63
C THR A 103 -3.00 2.94 6.56
N VAL A 104 -3.52 3.90 5.79
CA VAL A 104 -2.91 5.24 5.64
C VAL A 104 -2.88 6.01 6.97
N PRO A 105 -3.96 6.10 7.75
CA PRO A 105 -3.91 6.73 9.07
C PRO A 105 -2.93 6.04 10.01
N VAL A 106 -2.88 4.71 10.03
CA VAL A 106 -1.94 3.96 10.88
C VAL A 106 -0.50 4.35 10.56
N ILE A 107 -0.13 4.36 9.28
CA ILE A 107 1.20 4.82 8.85
C ILE A 107 1.45 6.28 9.27
N PHE A 108 0.47 7.16 9.08
CA PHE A 108 0.60 8.58 9.42
C PHE A 108 0.78 8.83 10.93
N PHE A 109 -0.01 8.15 11.77
CA PHE A 109 0.08 8.23 13.22
C PHE A 109 1.39 7.66 13.76
N ASP A 110 1.78 6.46 13.29
CA ASP A 110 3.03 5.83 13.71
C ASP A 110 4.26 6.65 13.26
N THR A 111 4.24 7.24 12.05
CA THR A 111 5.32 8.13 11.59
C THR A 111 5.39 9.41 12.43
N SER A 112 4.23 9.99 12.80
CA SER A 112 4.18 11.19 13.63
C SER A 112 4.69 10.94 15.07
N CYS A 113 4.45 9.75 15.62
CA CYS A 113 4.96 9.35 16.93
C CYS A 113 6.45 9.00 16.92
N TYR A 114 7.04 8.64 15.79
CA TYR A 114 8.46 8.32 15.67
C TYR A 114 9.38 9.56 15.58
N PHE A 115 8.81 10.75 15.30
CA PHE A 115 9.53 12.03 15.14
C PHE A 115 9.43 12.97 16.37
N ILE A 116 8.92 12.47 17.51
CA ILE A 116 8.84 13.17 18.80
C ILE A 116 9.71 12.43 19.82
#